data_AF-A0A7J9QPS2-F1
#
_entry.id   AF-A0A7J9QPS2-F1
#
_cell.length_a   1.000
_cell.length_b   1.000
_cell.length_c   1.000
_cell.angle_alpha   90.00
_cell.angle_beta   90.00
_cell.angle_gamma   90.00
#
_symmetry.space_group_name_H-M   'P 1'
#
loop_
_entity.id
_entity.type
_entity.pdbx_description
1 polymer ?
#
loop_
_entity_poly.entity_id
_entity_poly.type
_entity_poly.pdbx_seq_one_letter_code
_entity_poly.pdbx_strand_id
1 'polypeptide(L)' 'MWGITLRCSMDIIDLHDPSRVNRQPDKVEVIFNSGNFEEQEILVKHVELRLYIEKNDEKLGPFSL' A
#
# COMPACT_ATOMS: atom_id res chain seq x y z
N MET A 1 -11.60 35.34 1.98
CA MET A 1 -11.63 34.09 1.19
C MET A 1 -10.24 33.85 0.64
N TRP A 2 -9.43 32.98 1.25
CA TRP A 2 -8.37 32.18 0.62
C TRP A 2 -7.99 31.08 1.62
N GLY A 3 -8.43 29.85 1.33
CA GLY A 3 -8.09 28.66 2.11
C GLY A 3 -6.73 28.14 1.64
N ILE A 4 -5.82 27.90 2.59
CA ILE A 4 -4.56 27.23 2.31
C ILE A 4 -4.83 25.72 2.42
N THR A 5 -4.71 25.02 1.31
CA THR A 5 -4.84 23.57 1.22
C THR A 5 -3.66 22.92 1.95
N LEU A 6 -3.93 22.25 3.08
CA LEU A 6 -2.97 21.38 3.75
C LEU A 6 -2.70 20.16 2.85
N ARG A 7 -1.46 20.04 2.36
CA ARG A 7 -0.98 18.88 1.62
C ARG A 7 -0.41 17.88 2.63
N CYS A 8 -1.20 16.90 3.03
CA CYS A 8 -0.69 15.80 3.86
C CYS A 8 0.10 14.82 2.97
N SER A 9 1.36 14.56 3.34
CA SER A 9 2.17 13.44 2.84
C SER A 9 2.35 12.47 4.00
N MET A 10 1.93 11.22 3.84
CA MET A 10 2.18 10.17 4.82
C MET A 10 2.63 8.91 4.06
N ASP A 11 3.94 8.63 4.13
CA ASP A 11 4.59 7.46 3.54
C ASP A 11 5.44 6.80 4.63
N ILE A 12 5.13 5.56 5.05
CA ILE A 12 6.05 4.78 5.87
C ILE A 12 6.19 3.38 5.27
N ILE A 13 7.32 3.18 4.60
CA ILE A 13 7.76 1.93 3.97
C ILE A 13 8.90 1.38 4.82
N ASP A 14 8.65 0.33 5.60
CA ASP A 14 9.71 -0.44 6.29
C ASP A 14 10.14 -1.62 5.40
N LEU A 15 10.89 -1.29 4.35
CA LEU A 15 11.55 -2.26 3.48
C LEU A 15 13.04 -1.97 3.49
N HIS A 16 13.85 -3.02 3.53
CA HIS A 16 15.31 -2.88 3.40
C HIS A 16 15.72 -2.18 2.08
N ASP A 17 14.88 -2.29 1.04
CA ASP A 17 14.95 -1.52 -0.21
C ASP A 17 13.55 -1.10 -0.68
N PRO A 18 13.18 0.19 -0.56
CA PRO A 18 11.86 0.71 -0.95
C PRO A 18 11.64 0.75 -2.47
N SER A 19 12.69 0.64 -3.29
CA SER A 19 12.54 0.63 -4.76
C SER A 19 11.74 -0.57 -5.28
N ARG A 20 11.69 -1.66 -4.50
CA ARG A 20 10.97 -2.90 -4.80
C ARG A 20 9.46 -2.72 -4.95
N VAL A 21 8.89 -1.72 -4.29
CA VAL A 21 7.45 -1.38 -4.35
C VAL A 21 7.17 -0.05 -5.05
N ASN A 22 8.21 0.61 -5.59
CA ASN A 22 8.08 1.87 -6.34
C ASN A 22 7.57 1.62 -7.78
N ARG A 23 6.45 0.90 -7.89
CA ARG A 23 5.75 0.58 -9.15
C ARG A 23 4.29 0.28 -8.87
N GLN A 24 3.50 0.11 -9.93
CA GLN A 24 2.15 -0.43 -9.77
C GLN A 24 2.22 -1.91 -9.34
N PRO A 25 1.38 -2.34 -8.39
CA PRO A 25 1.29 -3.74 -7.99
C PRO A 25 0.74 -4.60 -9.13
N ASP A 26 1.16 -5.86 -9.17
CA ASP A 26 0.69 -6.83 -10.18
C ASP A 26 -0.75 -7.25 -9.91
N LYS A 27 -1.16 -7.22 -8.63
CA LYS A 27 -2.54 -7.47 -8.22
C LYS A 27 -2.87 -6.68 -6.96
N VAL A 28 -4.12 -6.26 -6.86
CA VAL A 28 -4.68 -5.60 -5.68
C VAL A 28 -5.94 -6.34 -5.25
N GLU A 29 -6.08 -6.57 -3.95
CA GLU A 29 -7.29 -7.11 -3.34
C GLU A 29 -7.74 -6.18 -2.21
N VAL A 30 -8.93 -5.59 -2.36
CA VAL A 30 -9.47 -4.66 -1.37
C VAL A 30 -10.18 -5.44 -0.27
N ILE A 31 -9.66 -5.36 0.95
CA ILE A 31 -10.27 -6.00 2.14
C ILE A 31 -11.35 -5.10 2.73
N PHE A 32 -11.11 -3.79 2.73
CA PHE A 32 -11.99 -2.82 3.37
C PHE A 32 -11.97 -1.48 2.64
N ASN A 33 -13.14 -0.89 2.43
CA ASN A 33 -13.28 0.41 1.75
C ASN A 33 -14.50 1.23 2.24
N SER A 34 -14.94 1.04 3.49
CA SER A 34 -16.17 1.71 3.98
C SER A 34 -15.92 3.09 4.59
N GLY A 35 -14.68 3.42 4.96
CA GLY A 35 -14.37 4.74 5.52
C GLY A 35 -14.69 4.92 7.01
N ASN A 36 -15.36 3.95 7.65
CA ASN A 36 -16.08 4.17 8.91
C ASN A 36 -15.65 3.22 10.04
N PHE A 37 -14.44 2.65 9.98
CA PHE A 37 -13.91 1.78 11.04
C PHE A 37 -12.93 2.57 11.90
N GLU A 38 -13.25 2.74 13.18
CA GLU A 38 -12.44 3.48 14.15
C GLU A 38 -12.01 2.55 15.28
N GLU A 39 -10.71 2.51 15.56
CA GLU A 39 -10.10 1.70 16.62
C GLU A 39 -8.96 2.52 17.24
N GLN A 40 -8.90 2.65 18.56
CA GLN A 40 -7.83 3.38 19.26
C GLN A 40 -7.58 4.82 18.71
N GLU A 41 -8.64 5.56 18.40
CA GLU A 41 -8.57 6.92 17.82
C GLU A 41 -7.99 6.96 16.38
N ILE A 42 -7.86 5.80 15.74
CA ILE A 42 -7.43 5.67 14.34
C ILE A 42 -8.63 5.33 13.47
N LEU A 43 -8.97 6.24 12.55
CA LEU A 43 -9.97 6.00 11.52
C LEU A 43 -9.33 5.29 10.31
N VAL A 44 -9.61 4.00 10.17
CA VAL A 44 -9.24 3.21 8.99
C VAL A 44 -10.24 3.52 7.88
N LYS A 45 -9.72 4.02 6.76
CA LYS A 45 -10.54 4.35 5.58
C LYS A 45 -10.55 3.26 4.54
N HIS A 46 -9.40 2.62 4.34
CA HIS A 46 -9.15 1.70 3.26
C HIS A 46 -8.07 0.69 3.68
N VAL A 47 -8.27 -0.57 3.34
CA VAL A 47 -7.29 -1.64 3.51
C VAL A 47 -7.28 -2.49 2.26
N GLU A 48 -6.10 -2.68 1.70
CA GLU A 48 -5.88 -3.53 0.53
C GLU A 48 -4.60 -4.34 0.67
N LEU A 49 -4.58 -5.51 0.05
CA LEU A 49 -3.40 -6.30 -0.19
C LEU A 49 -2.87 -5.96 -1.58
N ARG A 50 -1.56 -5.77 -1.68
CA ARG A 50 -0.87 -5.49 -2.94
C ARG A 50 0.17 -6.57 -3.18
N LEU A 51 0.10 -7.23 -4.33
CA LEU A 51 1.07 -8.22 -4.76
C LEU A 51 2.14 -7.56 -5.63
N TYR A 52 3.41 -7.80 -5.31
CA TYR A 52 4.54 -7.42 -6.16
C TYR A 52 5.42 -8.63 -6.45
N ILE A 53 5.37 -9.15 -7.67
CA ILE A 53 6.28 -10.17 -8.18
C ILE A 53 7.65 -9.52 -8.42
N GLU A 54 8.65 -9.92 -7.64
CA GLU A 54 9.99 -9.35 -7.71
C GLU A 54 10.86 -10.04 -8.75
N LYS A 55 10.79 -11.37 -8.80
CA LYS A 55 11.53 -12.21 -9.75
C LYS A 55 10.71 -13.43 -10.09
N ASN A 56 10.96 -14.00 -11.26
CA ASN A 56 10.41 -15.29 -11.65
C ASN A 56 11.59 -16.24 -11.89
N ASP A 57 11.78 -17.18 -10.98
CA ASP A 57 12.81 -18.20 -11.11
C ASP A 57 12.27 -19.40 -11.89
N GLU A 58 13.08 -19.92 -12.82
CA GLU A 58 12.64 -20.97 -13.75
C GLU A 58 12.25 -22.28 -13.05
N LYS A 59 12.74 -22.51 -11.83
CA LYS A 59 12.51 -23.74 -11.07
C LYS A 59 11.47 -23.57 -9.96
N LEU A 60 11.49 -22.43 -9.27
CA LEU A 60 10.66 -22.16 -8.08
C LEU A 60 9.45 -21.27 -8.39
N GLY A 61 9.41 -20.64 -9.56
CA GLY A 61 8.34 -19.74 -9.97
C GLY A 61 8.51 -18.32 -9.41
N PRO A 62 7.41 -17.54 -9.36
CA PRO A 62 7.46 -16.14 -8.96
C PRO A 62 7.69 -15.96 -7.46
N PHE A 63 8.70 -15.16 -7.11
CA PHE A 63 8.91 -14.62 -5.76
C PHE A 63 8.14 -13.31 -5.64
N SER A 64 7.37 -13.18 -4.57
CA SER A 64 6.55 -11.99 -4.35
C SER A 64 6.73 -11.38 -2.97
N LEU A 65 6.42 -10.09 -2.89
CA LEU A 65 6.11 -9.34 -1.69
C LEU A 65 4.59 -9.23 -1.53
#